data_AF-A0A224YP56-F1
#
_entry.id   AF-A0A224YP56-F1
#
_cell.length_a   1.000
_cell.length_b   1.000
_cell.length_c   1.000
_cell.angle_alpha   90.00
_cell.angle_beta   90.00
_cell.angle_gamma   90.00
#
_symmetry.space_group_name_H-M   'P 1'
#
loop_
_entity.id
_entity.type
_entity.pdbx_description
1 polymer ?
#
loop_
_entity_poly.entity_id
_entity_poly.type
_entity_poly.pdbx_seq_one_letter_code
_entity_poly.pdbx_strand_id
1 'polypeptide(L)'
;MVIATMGGEPVQILRVKNGRDIEFNESELERILLAEHVKNRPVVVISVAGEYRQGKSFLLSFLLWYLRNNGRSDWMGDLDNPLRGFRWGPGDTRETTGILLWSEVFLMTNSDGEEVAVLLMDTQGTFDGESTMKESTTIFSLSMLTSSVQIYNVMNNVNENNLQHLQFFAEYGRLAQKVLAKAA
;
A
#
# COMPACT_ATOMS: atom_id res chain seq x y z
N MET A 1 20.18 26.02 8.20
CA MET A 1 18.89 25.44 7.81
C MET A 1 19.19 24.29 6.85
N VAL A 2 19.37 23.09 7.38
CA VAL A 2 19.65 21.91 6.56
C VAL A 2 18.31 21.45 6.01
N ILE A 3 18.13 21.57 4.71
CA ILE A 3 17.01 20.96 3.98
C ILE A 3 17.22 19.46 4.17
N ALA A 4 16.42 18.83 5.04
CA ALA A 4 16.39 17.38 5.13
C ALA A 4 16.06 16.87 3.72
N THR A 5 17.01 16.15 3.11
CA THR A 5 16.82 15.49 1.83
C THR A 5 15.54 14.66 1.91
N MET A 6 14.60 14.94 1.01
CA MET A 6 13.33 14.22 0.91
C MET A 6 13.64 12.77 0.57
N GLY A 7 13.69 11.89 1.58
CA GLY A 7 13.79 10.45 1.33
C GLY A 7 12.54 9.95 0.62
N GLY A 8 12.65 8.91 -0.19
CA GLY A 8 11.52 8.13 -0.72
C GLY A 8 10.62 8.80 -1.76
N GLU A 9 10.01 7.96 -2.59
CA GLU A 9 9.02 8.33 -3.61
C GLU A 9 8.05 7.16 -3.83
N PRO A 10 6.85 7.40 -4.38
CA PRO A 10 5.93 6.32 -4.72
C PRO A 10 6.42 5.60 -5.98
N VAL A 11 6.64 4.29 -5.87
CA VAL A 11 7.17 3.43 -6.94
C VAL A 11 6.11 2.44 -7.37
N GLN A 12 5.84 2.40 -8.67
CA GLN A 12 4.89 1.47 -9.27
C GLN A 12 5.47 0.05 -9.31
N ILE A 13 4.84 -0.88 -8.58
CA ILE A 13 5.25 -2.29 -8.56
C ILE A 13 4.38 -3.15 -9.45
N LEU A 14 3.07 -2.91 -9.45
CA LEU A 14 2.14 -3.71 -10.24
C LEU A 14 1.18 -2.81 -10.97
N ARG A 15 0.96 -3.05 -12.27
CA ARG A 15 -0.08 -2.42 -13.07
C ARG A 15 -0.87 -3.52 -13.79
N VAL A 16 -2.20 -3.38 -13.83
CA VAL A 16 -3.05 -4.26 -14.65
C VAL A 16 -3.51 -3.47 -15.87
N LYS A 17 -3.34 -4.05 -17.06
CA LYS A 17 -3.78 -3.51 -18.35
C LYS A 17 -4.85 -4.43 -18.94
N ASN A 18 -5.84 -3.83 -19.59
CA ASN A 18 -6.84 -4.50 -20.44
C ASN A 18 -7.56 -5.69 -19.76
N GLY A 19 -7.70 -5.68 -18.43
CA GLY A 19 -8.39 -6.74 -17.68
C GLY A 19 -7.60 -8.03 -17.45
N ARG A 20 -6.39 -8.18 -18.00
CA ARG A 20 -5.66 -9.46 -18.01
C ARG A 20 -4.15 -9.36 -17.93
N ASP A 21 -3.55 -8.32 -18.51
CA ASP A 21 -2.09 -8.22 -18.61
C ASP A 21 -1.56 -7.56 -17.34
N ILE A 22 -0.79 -8.32 -16.55
CA ILE A 22 -0.14 -7.81 -15.34
C ILE A 22 1.27 -7.41 -15.72
N GLU A 23 1.57 -6.13 -15.57
CA GLU A 23 2.94 -5.61 -15.61
C GLU A 23 3.47 -5.55 -14.18
N PHE A 24 4.49 -6.36 -13.91
CA PHE A 24 5.14 -6.44 -12.62
C PHE A 24 6.57 -5.91 -12.73
N ASN A 25 6.89 -4.89 -11.94
CA ASN A 25 8.19 -4.27 -11.90
C ASN A 25 9.08 -4.94 -10.85
N GLU A 26 9.57 -6.12 -11.21
CA GLU A 26 10.42 -6.96 -10.35
C GLU A 26 11.69 -6.22 -9.93
N SER A 27 12.35 -5.53 -10.87
CA SER A 27 13.59 -4.78 -10.58
C SER A 27 13.41 -3.70 -9.51
N GLU A 28 12.29 -2.98 -9.50
CA GLU A 28 12.04 -1.98 -8.46
C GLU A 28 11.67 -2.61 -7.12
N LEU A 29 10.94 -3.74 -7.15
CA LEU A 29 10.63 -4.47 -5.93
C LEU A 29 11.89 -5.04 -5.28
N GLU A 30 12.76 -5.64 -6.09
CA GLU A 30 14.08 -6.15 -5.65
C GLU A 30 14.94 -5.01 -5.10
N ARG A 31 14.97 -3.85 -5.77
CA ARG A 31 15.73 -2.69 -5.29
C ARG A 31 15.30 -2.25 -3.88
N ILE A 32 14.00 -2.34 -3.56
CA ILE A 32 13.45 -1.95 -2.25
C ILE A 32 13.69 -3.06 -1.21
N LEU A 33 13.27 -4.30 -1.52
CA LEU A 33 13.23 -5.39 -0.53
C LEU A 33 14.56 -6.13 -0.37
N LEU A 34 15.41 -6.16 -1.41
CA LEU A 34 16.73 -6.82 -1.36
C LEU A 34 17.86 -5.87 -0.99
N ALA A 35 17.56 -4.61 -0.63
CA ALA A 35 18.55 -3.70 -0.07
C ALA A 35 19.24 -4.31 1.17
N GLU A 36 20.55 -4.14 1.32
CA GLU A 36 21.34 -4.77 2.38
C GLU A 36 20.79 -4.54 3.80
N HIS A 37 20.22 -3.36 4.03
CA HIS A 37 19.63 -2.97 5.31
C HIS A 37 18.18 -3.45 5.50
N VAL A 38 17.62 -4.23 4.55
CA VAL A 38 16.23 -4.73 4.58
C VAL A 38 16.16 -6.25 4.42
N LYS A 39 16.91 -6.81 3.46
CA LYS A 39 16.73 -8.18 2.91
C LYS A 39 16.68 -9.34 3.91
N ASN A 40 17.26 -9.19 5.10
CA ASN A 40 17.33 -10.23 6.14
C ASN A 40 16.43 -9.92 7.35
N ARG A 41 15.48 -8.99 7.22
CA ARG A 41 14.59 -8.56 8.31
C ARG A 41 13.16 -9.05 8.05
N PRO A 42 12.38 -9.35 9.10
CA PRO A 42 10.94 -9.52 8.96
C PRO A 42 10.33 -8.24 8.39
N VAL A 43 9.39 -8.40 7.46
CA VAL A 43 8.72 -7.28 6.80
C VAL A 43 7.30 -7.11 7.35
N VAL A 44 6.92 -5.88 7.62
CA VAL A 44 5.56 -5.47 7.97
C VAL A 44 5.05 -4.58 6.85
N VAL A 45 4.04 -5.04 6.13
CA VAL A 45 3.45 -4.30 5.01
C VAL A 45 2.11 -3.70 5.45
N ILE A 46 2.03 -2.37 5.47
CA ILE A 46 0.81 -1.62 5.76
C ILE A 46 0.21 -1.17 4.43
N SER A 47 -0.96 -1.71 4.09
CA SER A 47 -1.69 -1.42 2.86
C SER A 47 -2.94 -0.60 3.16
N VAL A 48 -3.22 0.40 2.33
CA VAL A 48 -4.54 1.06 2.31
C VAL A 48 -5.24 0.73 1.00
N ALA A 49 -6.43 0.15 1.09
CA ALA A 49 -7.28 -0.20 -0.03
C ALA A 49 -8.71 0.22 0.22
N GLY A 50 -9.50 0.34 -0.83
CA GLY A 50 -10.84 0.92 -0.76
C GLY A 50 -11.23 1.60 -2.05
N GLU A 51 -12.44 2.15 -2.09
CA GLU A 51 -12.98 2.75 -3.31
C GLU A 51 -12.17 3.98 -3.77
N TYR A 52 -12.33 4.31 -5.04
CA TYR A 52 -11.69 5.47 -5.65
C TYR A 52 -12.13 6.79 -4.98
N ARG A 53 -11.17 7.73 -4.84
CA ARG A 53 -11.35 9.06 -4.25
C ARG A 53 -11.83 9.16 -2.80
N GLN A 54 -11.50 8.17 -1.98
CA GLN A 54 -11.84 8.20 -0.56
C GLN A 54 -10.68 8.61 0.37
N GLY A 55 -9.61 9.22 -0.18
CA GLY A 55 -8.52 9.77 0.64
C GLY A 55 -7.42 8.79 1.07
N LYS A 56 -7.26 7.66 0.37
CA LYS A 56 -6.24 6.63 0.71
C LYS A 56 -4.81 7.17 0.75
N SER A 57 -4.36 7.80 -0.33
CA SER A 57 -3.01 8.38 -0.45
C SER A 57 -2.77 9.54 0.53
N PHE A 58 -3.83 10.26 0.89
CA PHE A 58 -3.80 11.29 1.92
C PHE A 58 -3.55 10.68 3.31
N LEU A 59 -4.31 9.64 3.69
CA LEU A 59 -4.08 8.90 4.93
C LEU A 59 -2.66 8.30 4.99
N LEU A 60 -2.21 7.66 3.91
CA LEU A 60 -0.86 7.08 3.84
C LEU A 60 0.24 8.14 4.00
N SER A 61 0.02 9.36 3.53
CA SER A 61 0.99 10.45 3.69
C SER A 61 1.14 10.88 5.14
N PHE A 62 0.07 10.80 5.96
CA PHE A 62 0.19 10.99 7.41
C PHE A 62 0.94 9.84 8.10
N LEU A 63 0.65 8.59 7.71
CA LEU A 63 1.40 7.44 8.24
C LEU A 63 2.89 7.54 7.90
N LEU A 64 3.22 8.01 6.69
CA LEU A 64 4.59 8.29 6.29
C LEU A 64 5.27 9.32 7.21
N TRP A 65 4.58 10.41 7.54
CA TRP A 65 5.10 11.41 8.48
C TRP A 65 5.30 10.86 9.88
N TYR A 66 4.35 10.04 10.36
CA TYR A 66 4.46 9.38 11.65
C TYR A 66 5.70 8.47 11.72
N LEU A 67 5.92 7.65 10.69
CA LEU A 67 7.07 6.74 10.60
C LEU A 67 8.40 7.51 10.53
N ARG A 68 8.48 8.56 9.71
CA ARG A 68 9.68 9.42 9.61
C ARG A 68 10.06 10.11 10.91
N ASN A 69 9.06 10.45 11.72
CA ASN A 69 9.27 11.06 13.02
C ASN A 69 9.35 10.02 14.15
N ASN A 70 9.50 8.73 13.82
CA ASN A 70 9.64 7.62 14.77
C ASN A 70 8.55 7.64 15.87
N GLY A 71 7.33 8.01 15.49
CA GLY A 71 6.17 8.05 16.39
C GLY A 71 6.23 9.05 17.55
N ARG A 72 7.06 10.10 17.46
CA ARG A 72 7.12 11.18 18.46
C ARG A 72 5.76 11.83 18.67
N SER A 73 5.47 12.34 19.87
CA SER A 73 4.18 12.97 20.19
C SER A 73 3.85 14.20 19.34
N ASP A 74 4.87 14.88 18.82
CA ASP A 74 4.81 16.07 17.97
C ASP A 74 5.02 15.75 16.48
N TRP A 75 4.85 14.48 16.05
CA TRP A 75 5.14 14.01 14.70
C TRP A 75 4.42 14.76 13.56
N MET A 76 3.26 15.35 13.83
CA MET A 76 2.53 16.15 12.84
C MET A 76 3.25 17.46 12.51
N GLY A 77 4.21 17.88 13.35
CA GLY A 77 4.97 19.09 13.15
C GLY A 77 4.08 20.34 13.09
N ASP A 78 4.55 21.33 12.34
CA ASP A 78 3.79 22.55 12.07
C ASP A 78 2.68 22.28 11.04
N LEU A 79 1.46 22.73 11.35
CA LEU A 79 0.28 22.61 10.48
C LEU A 79 0.43 23.40 9.17
N ASP A 80 1.34 24.37 9.13
CA ASP A 80 1.64 25.14 7.92
C ASP A 80 2.54 24.39 6.93
N ASN A 81 3.12 23.25 7.32
CA ASN A 81 3.91 22.43 6.40
C ASN A 81 3.00 21.63 5.47
N PRO A 82 3.17 21.73 4.14
CA PRO A 82 2.36 20.97 3.19
C PRO A 82 2.64 19.47 3.33
N LEU A 83 1.57 18.67 3.41
CA LEU A 83 1.65 17.22 3.49
C LEU A 83 2.32 16.66 2.21
N ARG A 84 3.51 16.08 2.39
CA ARG A 84 4.31 15.45 1.33
C ARG A 84 4.27 13.94 1.48
N GLY A 85 4.26 13.20 0.37
CA GLY A 85 4.20 11.74 0.37
C GLY A 85 3.68 11.20 -0.94
N PHE A 86 2.76 10.24 -0.86
CA PHE A 86 2.02 9.75 -2.02
C PHE A 86 1.30 10.91 -2.71
N ARG A 87 1.18 10.86 -4.04
CA ARG A 87 0.45 11.90 -4.76
C ARG A 87 -1.02 11.83 -4.40
N TRP A 88 -1.57 12.97 -4.01
CA TRP A 88 -2.98 13.15 -3.70
C TRP A 88 -3.41 14.54 -4.16
N GLY A 89 -4.66 14.72 -4.57
CA GLY A 89 -5.15 16.02 -5.00
C GLY A 89 -6.61 15.98 -5.45
N PRO A 90 -7.28 17.16 -5.49
CA PRO A 90 -8.60 17.28 -6.10
C PRO A 90 -8.46 17.21 -7.63
N GLY A 91 -9.15 16.30 -8.29
CA GLY A 91 -9.11 16.17 -9.74
C GLY A 91 -9.78 14.92 -10.27
N ASP A 92 -10.22 14.97 -11.53
CA ASP A 92 -10.89 13.82 -12.17
C ASP A 92 -9.88 12.76 -12.68
N THR A 93 -8.59 13.12 -12.72
CA THR A 93 -7.51 12.28 -13.24
C THR A 93 -7.04 11.25 -12.23
N ARG A 94 -6.85 10.02 -12.72
CA ARG A 94 -6.40 8.88 -11.93
C ARG A 94 -4.95 9.05 -11.51
N GLU A 95 -4.72 9.25 -10.21
CA GLU A 95 -3.37 9.42 -9.64
C GLU A 95 -2.68 8.07 -9.33
N THR A 96 -3.44 7.06 -8.88
CA THR A 96 -2.92 5.75 -8.44
C THR A 96 -3.46 4.62 -9.31
N THR A 97 -2.59 3.95 -10.07
CA THR A 97 -2.94 2.77 -10.89
C THR A 97 -2.25 1.53 -10.34
N GLY A 98 -2.96 0.41 -10.15
CA GLY A 98 -2.35 -0.82 -9.63
C GLY A 98 -1.87 -0.72 -8.17
N ILE A 99 -0.67 -1.23 -7.88
CA ILE A 99 -0.03 -1.21 -6.55
C ILE A 99 1.23 -0.36 -6.59
N LEU A 100 1.33 0.58 -5.66
CA LEU A 100 2.51 1.42 -5.45
C LEU A 100 3.06 1.16 -4.05
N LEU A 101 4.39 1.14 -3.96
CA LEU A 101 5.11 1.11 -2.69
C LEU A 101 5.79 2.45 -2.44
N TRP A 102 5.96 2.83 -1.18
CA TRP A 102 6.93 3.87 -0.85
C TRP A 102 8.35 3.29 -0.91
N SER A 103 9.26 3.96 -1.62
CA SER A 103 10.61 3.41 -1.85
C SER A 103 11.55 3.44 -0.65
N GLU A 104 11.21 4.22 0.39
CA GLU A 104 11.92 4.22 1.66
C GLU A 104 11.28 3.21 2.61
N VAL A 105 12.10 2.30 3.14
CA VAL A 105 11.71 1.28 4.14
C VAL A 105 12.09 1.77 5.52
N PHE A 106 11.16 1.68 6.48
CA PHE A 106 11.37 2.18 7.84
C PHE A 106 11.76 1.03 8.77
N LEU A 107 12.94 1.11 9.37
CA LEU A 107 13.36 0.14 10.39
C LEU A 107 12.80 0.55 11.75
N MET A 108 12.01 -0.33 12.35
CA MET A 108 11.32 -0.09 13.62
C MET A 108 11.55 -1.27 14.57
N THR A 109 11.55 -1.03 15.87
CA THR A 109 11.57 -2.11 16.88
C THR A 109 10.14 -2.47 17.26
N ASN A 110 9.76 -3.75 17.15
CA ASN A 110 8.45 -4.24 17.57
C ASN A 110 8.37 -4.42 19.10
N SER A 111 7.20 -4.84 19.61
CA SER A 111 6.99 -5.08 21.04
C SER A 111 7.86 -6.18 21.63
N ASP A 112 8.37 -7.08 20.79
CA ASP A 112 9.21 -8.22 21.16
C ASP A 112 10.71 -7.86 21.13
N GLY A 113 11.06 -6.61 20.78
CA GLY A 113 12.44 -6.13 20.70
C GLY A 113 13.15 -6.47 19.38
N GLU A 114 12.45 -7.03 18.40
CA GLU A 114 12.98 -7.36 17.08
C GLU A 114 12.90 -6.16 16.13
N GLU A 115 13.96 -5.96 15.34
CA GLU A 115 13.99 -4.95 14.28
C GLU A 115 13.24 -5.46 13.04
N VAL A 116 12.19 -4.76 12.66
CA VAL A 116 11.34 -5.07 11.51
C VAL A 116 11.41 -3.97 10.46
N ALA A 117 11.27 -4.37 9.19
CA ALA A 117 11.19 -3.48 8.05
C ALA A 117 9.73 -3.13 7.75
N VAL A 118 9.32 -1.88 7.98
CA VAL A 118 7.97 -1.38 7.72
C VAL A 118 7.90 -0.75 6.33
N LEU A 119 6.94 -1.21 5.53
CA LEU A 119 6.69 -0.79 4.16
C LEU A 119 5.26 -0.27 4.00
N LEU A 120 5.09 0.85 3.30
CA LEU A 120 3.78 1.42 2.97
C LEU A 120 3.38 1.06 1.55
N MET A 121 2.14 0.59 1.40
CA MET A 121 1.53 0.20 0.14
C MET A 121 0.26 1.02 -0.12
N ASP A 122 0.26 1.77 -1.23
CA ASP A 122 -0.93 2.42 -1.77
C ASP A 122 -1.51 1.57 -2.89
N THR A 123 -2.83 1.49 -2.94
CA THR A 123 -3.53 0.72 -3.95
C THR A 123 -4.47 1.60 -4.72
N GLN A 124 -4.66 1.23 -5.98
CA GLN A 124 -5.71 1.83 -6.78
C GLN A 124 -7.08 1.71 -6.10
N GLY A 125 -7.88 2.77 -6.24
CA GLY A 125 -9.27 2.72 -5.85
C GLY A 125 -10.10 1.78 -6.71
N THR A 126 -10.84 0.89 -6.07
CA THR A 126 -11.81 0.04 -6.78
C THR A 126 -12.98 0.90 -7.30
N PHE A 127 -13.58 0.49 -8.42
CA PHE A 127 -14.78 1.13 -9.01
C PHE A 127 -14.59 2.58 -9.45
N ASP A 128 -13.44 2.90 -10.05
CA ASP A 128 -13.15 4.22 -10.64
C ASP A 128 -13.91 4.49 -11.97
N GLY A 129 -14.80 3.61 -12.39
CA GLY A 129 -15.57 3.70 -13.64
C GLY A 129 -14.77 3.36 -14.91
N GLU A 130 -13.44 3.32 -14.82
CA GLU A 130 -12.52 2.99 -15.93
C GLU A 130 -12.01 1.56 -15.86
N SER A 131 -11.88 1.02 -14.64
CA SER A 131 -11.31 -0.30 -14.41
C SER A 131 -12.38 -1.36 -14.35
N THR A 132 -12.09 -2.51 -14.93
CA THR A 132 -12.94 -3.68 -14.84
C THR A 132 -13.04 -4.17 -13.40
N MET A 133 -14.16 -4.81 -13.06
CA MET A 133 -14.32 -5.47 -11.75
C MET A 133 -13.17 -6.45 -11.48
N LYS A 134 -12.74 -7.18 -12.51
CA LYS A 134 -11.64 -8.13 -12.42
C LYS A 134 -10.29 -7.48 -12.07
N GLU A 135 -9.97 -6.32 -12.66
CA GLU A 135 -8.77 -5.56 -12.31
C GLU A 135 -8.79 -5.11 -10.87
N SER A 136 -9.91 -4.50 -10.45
CA SER A 136 -10.11 -4.03 -9.08
C SER A 136 -9.96 -5.18 -8.07
N THR A 137 -10.61 -6.33 -8.33
CA THR A 137 -10.51 -7.52 -7.48
C THR A 137 -9.09 -8.08 -7.45
N THR A 138 -8.35 -8.07 -8.57
CA THR A 138 -6.97 -8.57 -8.63
C THR A 138 -6.04 -7.71 -7.78
N ILE A 139 -6.10 -6.39 -7.94
CA ILE A 139 -5.27 -5.44 -7.18
C ILE A 139 -5.58 -5.55 -5.68
N PHE A 140 -6.86 -5.56 -5.32
CA PHE A 140 -7.31 -5.66 -3.93
C PHE A 140 -6.90 -7.00 -3.29
N SER A 141 -7.07 -8.11 -4.01
CA SER A 141 -6.70 -9.43 -3.48
C SER A 141 -5.20 -9.54 -3.28
N LEU A 142 -4.38 -9.07 -4.23
CA LEU A 142 -2.93 -9.08 -4.10
C LEU A 142 -2.45 -8.19 -2.95
N SER A 143 -3.04 -7.00 -2.77
CA SER A 143 -2.69 -6.12 -1.65
C SER A 143 -3.00 -6.80 -0.32
N MET A 144 -4.16 -7.44 -0.19
CA MET A 144 -4.51 -8.14 1.06
C MET A 144 -3.60 -9.33 1.34
N LEU A 145 -3.30 -10.16 0.33
CA LEU A 145 -2.44 -11.34 0.48
C LEU A 145 -0.99 -11.00 0.84
N THR A 146 -0.51 -9.83 0.41
CA THR A 146 0.87 -9.38 0.64
C THR A 146 0.99 -8.42 1.83
N SER A 147 -0.13 -7.90 2.35
CA SER A 147 -0.14 -7.02 3.51
C SER A 147 -0.12 -7.78 4.83
N SER A 148 0.61 -7.26 5.82
CA SER A 148 0.48 -7.67 7.22
C SER A 148 -0.68 -6.95 7.90
N VAL A 149 -0.93 -5.71 7.49
CA VAL A 149 -2.06 -4.88 7.94
C VAL A 149 -2.76 -4.31 6.72
N GLN A 150 -4.03 -4.67 6.53
CA GLN A 150 -4.89 -4.06 5.51
C GLN A 150 -5.84 -3.06 6.18
N ILE A 151 -5.69 -1.79 5.83
CA ILE A 151 -6.66 -0.75 6.12
C ILE A 151 -7.66 -0.72 4.96
N TYR A 152 -8.92 -1.07 5.26
CA TYR A 152 -10.00 -0.96 4.29
C TYR A 152 -10.74 0.37 4.48
N ASN A 153 -10.45 1.32 3.61
CA ASN A 153 -10.96 2.68 3.66
C ASN A 153 -12.33 2.76 2.97
N VAL A 154 -13.37 2.94 3.77
CA VAL A 154 -14.77 3.03 3.35
C VAL A 154 -15.33 4.39 3.75
N MET A 155 -15.95 5.08 2.80
CA MET A 155 -16.63 6.35 3.06
C MET A 155 -18.06 6.14 3.56
N ASN A 156 -18.47 6.92 4.56
CA ASN A 156 -19.79 6.92 5.19
C ASN A 156 -20.12 5.65 5.97
N ASN A 157 -20.46 4.55 5.30
CA ASN A 157 -20.97 3.33 5.93
C ASN A 157 -20.47 2.08 5.21
N VAL A 158 -20.29 1.00 5.99
CA VAL A 158 -20.03 -0.34 5.44
C VAL A 158 -21.32 -0.90 4.88
N ASN A 159 -21.33 -1.18 3.57
CA ASN A 159 -22.46 -1.74 2.85
C ASN A 159 -22.17 -3.17 2.37
N GLU A 160 -23.18 -3.81 1.76
CA GLU A 160 -23.07 -5.19 1.27
C GLU A 160 -21.98 -5.35 0.19
N ASN A 161 -21.81 -4.37 -0.70
CA ASN A 161 -20.73 -4.41 -1.70
C ASN A 161 -19.37 -4.44 -1.02
N ASN A 162 -19.20 -3.68 0.08
CA ASN A 162 -17.95 -3.70 0.82
C ASN A 162 -17.64 -5.09 1.40
N LEU A 163 -18.67 -5.80 1.89
CA LEU A 163 -18.55 -7.16 2.41
C LEU A 163 -18.29 -8.18 1.30
N GLN A 164 -18.91 -8.02 0.13
CA GLN A 164 -18.67 -8.88 -1.03
C GLN A 164 -17.21 -8.77 -1.52
N HIS A 165 -16.61 -7.57 -1.50
CA HIS A 165 -15.18 -7.42 -1.81
C HIS A 165 -14.28 -8.19 -0.85
N LEU A 166 -14.62 -8.18 0.44
CA LEU A 166 -13.90 -8.96 1.45
C LEU A 166 -14.13 -10.47 1.28
N GLN A 167 -15.31 -10.89 0.82
CA GLN A 167 -15.58 -12.29 0.52
C GLN A 167 -14.69 -12.82 -0.61
N PHE A 168 -14.45 -12.02 -1.67
CA PHE A 168 -13.52 -12.40 -2.74
C PHE A 168 -12.10 -12.64 -2.20
N PHE A 169 -11.66 -11.87 -1.21
CA PHE A 169 -10.38 -12.12 -0.54
C PHE A 169 -10.32 -13.49 0.13
N ALA A 170 -11.34 -13.88 0.89
CA ALA A 170 -11.38 -15.18 1.55
C ALA A 170 -11.30 -16.32 0.51
N GLU A 171 -11.92 -16.13 -0.66
CA GLU A 171 -11.87 -17.10 -1.74
C GLU A 171 -10.49 -17.18 -2.41
N TYR A 172 -9.85 -16.04 -2.70
CA TYR A 172 -8.49 -15.98 -3.23
C TYR A 172 -7.46 -16.51 -2.25
N GLY A 173 -7.54 -16.18 -0.96
CA GLY A 173 -6.68 -16.74 0.08
C GLY A 173 -6.77 -18.25 0.14
N ARG A 174 -7.99 -18.80 0.08
CA ARG A 174 -8.20 -20.26 0.01
C ARG A 174 -7.60 -20.88 -1.26
N LEU A 175 -7.72 -20.21 -2.40
CA LEU A 175 -7.12 -20.68 -3.67
C LEU A 175 -5.60 -20.63 -3.63
N ALA A 176 -5.01 -19.55 -3.11
CA ALA A 176 -3.57 -19.40 -2.96
C ALA A 176 -2.98 -20.47 -2.03
N GLN A 177 -3.63 -20.75 -0.90
CA GLN A 177 -3.23 -21.85 -0.01
C GLN A 177 -3.21 -23.21 -0.74
N LYS A 178 -4.18 -23.48 -1.62
CA LYS A 178 -4.21 -24.71 -2.43
C LYS A 178 -3.08 -24.78 -3.45
N VAL A 179 -2.66 -23.65 -4.02
CA VAL A 179 -1.54 -23.58 -4.97
C VAL A 179 -0.22 -23.78 -4.23
N LEU A 180 -0.02 -23.11 -3.09
CA LEU A 180 1.16 -23.26 -2.25
C LEU A 180 1.31 -24.69 -1.72
N ALA A 181 0.20 -25.32 -1.29
CA ALA A 181 0.19 -26.72 -0.85
C ALA A 181 0.48 -27.74 -1.98
N LYS A 182 0.40 -27.33 -3.26
CA LYS A 182 0.78 -28.17 -4.41
C LYS A 182 2.20 -27.91 -4.90
N ALA A 183 2.80 -26.80 -4.50
CA ALA A 183 4.16 -26.41 -4.87
C ALA A 183 5.21 -26.84 -3.82
N ALA A 184 4.75 -27.23 -2.63
CA ALA A 184 5.53 -27.88 -1.57
C ALA A 184 5.45 -29.41 -1.68
#